data_AF-M6VY13-F1
#
_entry.id   AF-M6VY13-F1
#
_cell.length_a   1.000
_cell.length_b   1.000
_cell.length_c   1.000
_cell.angle_alpha   90.00
_cell.angle_beta   90.00
_cell.angle_gamma   90.00
#
_symmetry.space_group_name_H-M   'P 1'
#
loop_
_entity.id
_entity.type
_entity.pdbx_description
1 polymer ?
#
loop_
_entity_poly.entity_id
_entity_poly.type
_entity_poly.pdbx_seq_one_letter_code
_entity_poly.pdbx_strand_id
1 'polypeptide(L)'
;MRDRVERGWEHVRKEEYTQAEESVRSALSEYPEDAQALYLDTRLYRLISGSVEAGLQRAQNNLKRAAKFDSFGIAALYNLIGCSFEELSRNEEAIQAIEKATKIVPNESMYIANLAEIHWKIGNKQAAIEYAQKAKRLGKKSELIDAILKESVNANLHKNN
;
A
#
# COMPACT_ATOMS: atom_id res chain seq x y z
N MET A 1 -2.89 -4.59 -22.73
CA MET A 1 -2.72 -4.85 -21.28
C MET A 1 -2.51 -3.56 -20.49
N ARG A 2 -1.33 -2.93 -20.53
CA ARG A 2 -0.99 -1.70 -19.78
C ARG A 2 -2.05 -0.60 -19.92
N ASP A 3 -2.47 -0.35 -21.15
CA ASP A 3 -3.54 0.60 -21.50
C ASP A 3 -4.89 0.33 -20.80
N ARG A 4 -5.27 -0.95 -20.60
CA ARG A 4 -6.54 -1.29 -19.93
C ARG A 4 -6.48 -1.07 -18.43
N VAL A 5 -5.35 -1.43 -17.80
CA VAL A 5 -5.13 -1.17 -16.37
C VAL A 5 -5.06 0.34 -16.11
N GLU A 6 -4.37 1.08 -16.99
CA GLU A 6 -4.30 2.55 -16.91
C GLU A 6 -5.68 3.21 -17.04
N ARG A 7 -6.49 2.81 -18.02
CA ARG A 7 -7.89 3.26 -18.15
C ARG A 7 -8.74 2.88 -16.95
N GLY A 8 -8.58 1.67 -16.43
CA GLY A 8 -9.27 1.25 -15.21
C GLY A 8 -8.94 2.14 -14.01
N TRP A 9 -7.67 2.51 -13.83
CA TRP A 9 -7.27 3.51 -12.81
C TRP A 9 -7.83 4.90 -13.08
N GLU A 10 -7.95 5.32 -14.34
CA GLU A 10 -8.58 6.59 -14.70
C GLU A 10 -10.06 6.60 -14.30
N HIS A 11 -10.80 5.56 -14.63
CA HIS A 11 -12.20 5.40 -14.23
C HIS A 11 -12.37 5.36 -12.70
N VAL A 12 -11.48 4.66 -11.98
CA VAL A 12 -11.47 4.68 -10.49
C VAL A 12 -11.31 6.11 -9.96
N ARG A 13 -10.43 6.93 -10.55
CA ARG A 13 -10.24 8.33 -10.12
C ARG A 13 -11.46 9.21 -10.38
N LYS A 14 -12.27 8.87 -11.37
CA LYS A 14 -13.52 9.56 -11.72
C LYS A 14 -14.75 8.96 -11.02
N GLU A 15 -14.56 7.96 -10.16
CA GLU A 15 -15.64 7.20 -9.51
C GLU A 15 -16.57 6.47 -10.49
N GLU A 16 -16.09 6.24 -11.72
CA GLU A 16 -16.79 5.52 -12.80
C GLU A 16 -16.62 4.00 -12.63
N TYR A 17 -17.17 3.46 -11.54
CA TYR A 17 -16.87 2.08 -11.12
C TYR A 17 -17.29 1.02 -12.13
N THR A 18 -18.40 1.21 -12.84
CA THR A 18 -18.84 0.27 -13.89
C THR A 18 -17.80 0.18 -15.02
N GLN A 19 -17.30 1.32 -15.52
CA GLN A 19 -16.27 1.34 -16.56
C GLN A 19 -14.91 0.82 -16.06
N ALA A 20 -14.60 1.05 -14.77
CA ALA A 20 -13.44 0.45 -14.14
C ALA A 20 -13.55 -1.09 -14.09
N GLU A 21 -14.72 -1.64 -13.75
CA GLU A 21 -14.96 -3.09 -13.71
C GLU A 21 -14.84 -3.70 -15.11
N GLU A 22 -15.33 -3.03 -16.15
CA GLU A 22 -15.16 -3.47 -17.54
C GLU A 22 -13.69 -3.52 -17.95
N SER A 23 -12.92 -2.50 -17.56
CA SER A 23 -11.49 -2.42 -17.82
C SER A 23 -10.72 -3.55 -17.13
N VAL A 24 -11.06 -3.82 -15.87
CA VAL A 24 -10.50 -4.94 -15.08
C VAL A 24 -10.86 -6.28 -15.73
N ARG A 25 -12.14 -6.51 -16.04
CA ARG A 25 -12.62 -7.74 -16.68
C ARG A 25 -11.89 -8.00 -18.00
N SER A 26 -11.73 -6.95 -18.80
CA SER A 26 -11.04 -7.04 -20.09
C SER A 26 -9.54 -7.28 -19.94
N ALA A 27 -8.89 -6.73 -18.91
CA ALA A 27 -7.48 -7.03 -18.65
C ALA A 27 -7.29 -8.49 -18.19
N LEU A 28 -8.11 -8.95 -17.25
CA LEU A 28 -8.00 -10.28 -16.65
C LEU A 28 -8.53 -11.41 -17.54
N SER A 29 -9.35 -11.14 -18.55
CA SER A 29 -9.76 -12.16 -19.53
C SER A 29 -8.60 -12.62 -20.41
N GLU A 30 -7.64 -11.73 -20.66
CA GLU A 30 -6.49 -11.99 -21.53
C GLU A 30 -5.25 -12.39 -20.71
N TYR A 31 -5.07 -11.76 -19.54
CA TYR A 31 -3.96 -12.02 -18.62
C TYR A 31 -4.50 -12.28 -17.19
N PRO A 32 -5.00 -13.50 -16.89
CA PRO A 32 -5.67 -13.81 -15.63
C PRO A 32 -4.79 -13.71 -14.37
N GLU A 33 -3.48 -13.73 -14.55
CA GLU A 33 -2.46 -13.73 -13.49
C GLU A 33 -1.70 -12.39 -13.40
N ASP A 34 -2.08 -11.38 -14.20
CA ASP A 34 -1.40 -10.08 -14.16
C ASP A 34 -1.55 -9.40 -12.80
N ALA A 35 -0.46 -9.17 -12.09
CA ALA A 35 -0.53 -8.70 -10.72
C ALA A 35 -0.97 -7.23 -10.63
N GLN A 36 -0.70 -6.42 -11.65
CA GLN A 36 -1.20 -5.04 -11.73
C GLN A 36 -2.72 -4.96 -11.94
N ALA A 37 -3.28 -5.76 -12.85
CA ALA A 37 -4.73 -5.86 -13.05
C ALA A 37 -5.41 -6.46 -11.80
N LEU A 38 -4.80 -7.45 -11.16
CA LEU A 38 -5.29 -8.03 -9.90
C LEU A 38 -5.24 -7.04 -8.74
N TYR A 39 -4.22 -6.16 -8.70
CA TYR A 39 -4.15 -5.06 -7.75
C TYR A 39 -5.27 -4.04 -7.97
N LEU A 40 -5.52 -3.64 -9.23
CA LEU A 40 -6.64 -2.76 -9.60
C LEU A 40 -7.99 -3.39 -9.23
N ASP A 41 -8.22 -4.66 -9.58
CA ASP A 41 -9.42 -5.43 -9.21
C ASP A 41 -9.68 -5.40 -7.71
N THR A 42 -8.62 -5.63 -6.91
CA THR A 42 -8.70 -5.59 -5.45
C THR A 42 -9.12 -4.21 -4.94
N ARG A 43 -8.50 -3.15 -5.47
CA ARG A 43 -8.79 -1.78 -5.04
C ARG A 43 -10.22 -1.38 -5.40
N LEU A 44 -10.65 -1.70 -6.62
CA LEU A 44 -12.00 -1.42 -7.11
C LEU A 44 -13.05 -2.18 -6.29
N TYR A 45 -12.83 -3.47 -6.03
CA TYR A 45 -13.75 -4.29 -5.23
C TYR A 45 -13.92 -3.75 -3.80
N ARG A 46 -12.84 -3.25 -3.17
CA ARG A 46 -12.94 -2.59 -1.86
C ARG A 46 -13.77 -1.31 -1.93
N LEU A 47 -13.63 -0.50 -2.99
CA LEU A 47 -14.39 0.74 -3.17
C LEU A 47 -15.88 0.47 -3.37
N ILE A 48 -16.22 -0.50 -4.23
CA ILE A 48 -17.61 -0.88 -4.51
C ILE A 48 -18.27 -1.53 -3.29
N SER A 49 -17.56 -2.43 -2.60
CA SER A 49 -18.13 -3.12 -1.44
C SER A 49 -18.20 -2.25 -0.19
N GLY A 50 -17.40 -1.19 -0.10
CA GLY A 50 -17.26 -0.37 1.10
C GLY A 50 -16.69 -1.11 2.32
N SER A 51 -16.19 -2.34 2.17
CA SER A 51 -15.70 -3.19 3.26
C SER A 51 -14.20 -3.45 3.14
N VAL A 52 -13.49 -3.15 4.23
CA VAL A 52 -12.05 -3.41 4.37
C VAL A 52 -11.76 -4.91 4.35
N GLU A 53 -12.59 -5.71 5.02
CA GLU A 53 -12.48 -7.16 5.09
C GLU A 53 -12.70 -7.81 3.72
N ALA A 54 -13.70 -7.34 2.97
CA ALA A 54 -13.96 -7.80 1.61
C ALA A 54 -12.78 -7.49 0.68
N GLY A 55 -12.23 -6.28 0.78
CA GLY A 55 -11.01 -5.89 0.08
C GLY A 55 -9.80 -6.74 0.45
N LEU A 56 -9.59 -6.99 1.74
CA LEU A 56 -8.50 -7.82 2.26
C LEU A 56 -8.59 -9.26 1.74
N GLN A 57 -9.78 -9.86 1.79
CA GLN A 57 -10.01 -11.22 1.30
C GLN A 57 -9.75 -11.30 -0.22
N ARG A 58 -10.20 -10.29 -0.98
CA ARG A 58 -9.93 -10.18 -2.41
C ARG A 58 -8.43 -10.07 -2.69
N ALA A 59 -7.72 -9.23 -1.94
CA ALA A 59 -6.28 -9.03 -2.06
C ALA A 59 -5.49 -10.33 -1.84
N GLN A 60 -5.82 -11.07 -0.79
CA GLN A 60 -5.16 -12.33 -0.47
C GLN A 60 -5.40 -13.41 -1.53
N ASN A 61 -6.61 -13.47 -2.09
CA ASN A 61 -6.93 -14.40 -3.18
C ASN A 61 -6.19 -14.01 -4.47
N ASN A 62 -6.16 -12.73 -4.79
CA ASN A 62 -5.47 -12.20 -5.96
C ASN A 62 -3.95 -12.37 -5.86
N LEU A 63 -3.36 -12.22 -4.67
CA LEU A 63 -1.95 -12.49 -4.44
C LEU A 63 -1.56 -13.95 -4.73
N LYS A 64 -2.43 -14.92 -4.46
CA LYS A 64 -2.19 -16.34 -4.78
C LYS A 64 -2.19 -16.61 -6.29
N ARG A 65 -2.87 -15.77 -7.06
CA ARG A 65 -3.00 -15.87 -8.53
C ARG A 65 -1.92 -15.10 -9.27
N ALA A 66 -1.32 -14.10 -8.63
CA ALA A 66 -0.37 -13.20 -9.25
C ALA A 66 0.84 -13.95 -9.82
N ALA A 67 1.16 -13.67 -11.09
CA ALA A 67 2.32 -14.22 -11.77
C ALA A 67 3.61 -13.81 -11.04
N LYS A 68 4.44 -14.79 -10.68
CA LYS A 68 5.60 -14.61 -9.78
C LYS A 68 6.65 -13.59 -10.24
N PHE A 69 6.66 -13.25 -11.53
CA PHE A 69 7.62 -12.30 -12.11
C PHE A 69 7.14 -10.85 -12.11
N ASP A 70 5.86 -10.56 -11.80
CA ASP A 70 5.38 -9.17 -11.64
C ASP A 70 5.62 -8.68 -10.21
N SER A 71 6.88 -8.34 -9.92
CA SER A 71 7.29 -7.88 -8.60
C SER A 71 6.56 -6.61 -8.14
N PHE A 72 6.24 -5.69 -9.06
CA PHE A 72 5.56 -4.44 -8.71
C PHE A 72 4.10 -4.67 -8.31
N GLY A 73 3.34 -5.45 -9.09
CA GLY A 73 1.96 -5.77 -8.75
C GLY A 73 1.86 -6.62 -7.47
N ILE A 74 2.77 -7.58 -7.27
CA ILE A 74 2.84 -8.39 -6.04
C ILE A 74 3.13 -7.50 -4.82
N ALA A 75 4.12 -6.60 -4.91
CA ALA A 75 4.42 -5.67 -3.82
C ALA A 75 3.24 -4.74 -3.50
N ALA A 76 2.54 -4.25 -4.53
CA ALA A 76 1.35 -3.42 -4.36
C ALA A 76 0.21 -4.18 -3.64
N LEU A 77 0.00 -5.46 -3.97
CA LEU A 77 -0.96 -6.33 -3.27
C LEU A 77 -0.57 -6.54 -1.81
N TYR A 78 0.70 -6.81 -1.50
CA TYR A 78 1.18 -6.90 -0.12
C TYR A 78 0.98 -5.60 0.66
N ASN A 79 1.28 -4.46 0.05
CA ASN A 79 1.06 -3.17 0.69
C ASN A 79 -0.44 -2.94 0.96
N LEU A 80 -1.33 -3.28 0.02
CA LEU A 80 -2.77 -3.15 0.21
C LEU A 80 -3.28 -4.06 1.34
N ILE A 81 -2.80 -5.30 1.42
CA ILE A 81 -3.07 -6.20 2.55
C ILE A 81 -2.62 -5.56 3.87
N GLY A 82 -1.43 -4.95 3.87
CA GLY A 82 -0.90 -4.26 5.03
C GLY A 82 -1.78 -3.11 5.50
N CYS A 83 -2.14 -2.19 4.60
CA CYS A 83 -3.06 -1.09 4.91
C CYS A 83 -4.42 -1.61 5.41
N SER A 84 -4.96 -2.67 4.80
CA SER A 84 -6.20 -3.28 5.27
C SER A 84 -6.10 -3.83 6.70
N PHE A 85 -4.99 -4.48 7.07
CA PHE A 85 -4.78 -4.91 8.44
C PHE A 85 -4.63 -3.73 9.41
N GLU A 86 -3.94 -2.67 9.01
CA GLU A 86 -3.79 -1.46 9.83
C GLU A 86 -5.14 -0.80 10.13
N GLU A 87 -6.00 -0.68 9.11
CA GLU A 87 -7.36 -0.15 9.26
C GLU A 87 -8.20 -1.01 10.22
N LEU A 88 -7.98 -2.32 10.21
CA LEU A 88 -8.58 -3.28 11.15
C LEU A 88 -7.86 -3.31 12.52
N SER A 89 -6.93 -2.39 12.77
CA SER A 89 -6.11 -2.30 13.99
C SER A 89 -5.25 -3.54 14.29
N ARG A 90 -5.00 -4.37 13.28
CA ARG A 90 -4.12 -5.55 13.30
C ARG A 90 -2.71 -5.15 12.88
N ASN A 91 -2.06 -4.33 13.71
CA ASN A 91 -0.84 -3.63 13.33
C ASN A 91 0.35 -4.56 13.08
N GLU A 92 0.44 -5.69 13.80
CA GLU A 92 1.50 -6.68 13.60
C GLU A 92 1.41 -7.34 12.22
N GLU A 93 0.21 -7.78 11.81
CA GLU A 93 0.01 -8.33 10.46
C GLU A 93 0.19 -7.26 9.38
N ALA A 94 -0.17 -6.01 9.67
CA ALA A 94 0.06 -4.89 8.78
C ALA A 94 1.56 -4.71 8.51
N ILE A 95 2.38 -4.62 9.55
CA ILE A 95 3.85 -4.50 9.44
C ILE A 95 4.41 -5.67 8.64
N GLN A 96 4.05 -6.92 8.95
CA GLN A 96 4.56 -8.08 8.23
C GLN A 96 4.23 -8.06 6.73
N ALA A 97 3.04 -7.61 6.37
CA ALA A 97 2.63 -7.52 4.97
C ALA A 97 3.39 -6.40 4.24
N ILE A 98 3.53 -5.21 4.83
CA ILE A 98 4.26 -4.11 4.21
C ILE A 98 5.75 -4.40 4.15
N GLU A 99 6.33 -5.07 5.15
CA GLU A 99 7.72 -5.55 5.09
C GLU A 99 7.95 -6.47 3.89
N LYS A 100 7.00 -7.36 3.56
CA LYS A 100 7.08 -8.18 2.34
C LYS A 100 7.06 -7.29 1.08
N ALA A 101 6.20 -6.27 1.03
CA ALA A 101 6.19 -5.31 -0.07
C ALA A 101 7.54 -4.61 -0.23
N THR A 102 8.15 -4.15 0.87
CA THR A 102 9.48 -3.50 0.85
C THR A 102 10.63 -4.45 0.53
N LYS A 103 10.52 -5.74 0.82
CA LYS A 103 11.54 -6.72 0.39
C LYS A 103 11.52 -6.94 -1.12
N ILE A 104 10.33 -6.86 -1.73
CA ILE A 104 10.13 -7.03 -3.18
C ILE A 104 10.50 -5.75 -3.93
N VAL A 105 10.04 -4.59 -3.44
CA VAL A 105 10.35 -3.27 -4.00
C VAL A 105 10.94 -2.37 -2.90
N PRO A 106 12.26 -2.38 -2.69
CA PRO A 106 12.91 -1.76 -1.52
C PRO A 106 12.96 -0.24 -1.50
N ASN A 107 12.75 0.39 -2.65
CA ASN A 107 12.86 1.84 -2.83
C ASN A 107 11.50 2.51 -3.10
N GLU A 108 10.39 1.79 -2.92
CA GLU A 108 9.07 2.41 -3.01
C GLU A 108 8.81 3.23 -1.73
N SER A 109 8.94 4.55 -1.87
CA SER A 109 8.83 5.51 -0.77
C SER A 109 7.50 5.41 -0.02
N MET A 110 6.41 5.04 -0.71
CA MET A 110 5.09 4.87 -0.11
C MET A 110 5.06 3.71 0.89
N TYR A 111 5.63 2.56 0.56
CA TYR A 111 5.60 1.38 1.44
C TYR A 111 6.41 1.64 2.72
N ILE A 112 7.55 2.33 2.58
CA ILE A 112 8.38 2.75 3.71
C ILE A 112 7.63 3.77 4.59
N ALA A 113 6.87 4.69 3.98
CA ALA A 113 6.07 5.65 4.73
C ALA A 113 4.96 4.97 5.56
N ASN A 114 4.30 3.95 5.00
CA ASN A 114 3.28 3.20 5.72
C ASN A 114 3.87 2.46 6.94
N LEU A 115 5.09 1.91 6.84
CA LEU A 115 5.78 1.36 8.03
C LEU A 115 6.02 2.45 9.09
N ALA A 116 6.44 3.65 8.68
CA ALA A 116 6.65 4.75 9.62
C ALA A 116 5.35 5.13 10.35
N GLU A 117 4.24 5.21 9.62
CA GLU A 117 2.92 5.53 10.13
C GLU A 117 2.41 4.49 11.13
N ILE A 118 2.50 3.19 10.78
CA ILE A 118 2.06 2.12 11.70
C ILE A 118 2.94 2.11 12.96
N HIS A 119 4.26 2.22 12.82
CA HIS A 119 5.17 2.26 13.98
C HIS A 119 4.91 3.48 14.88
N TRP A 120 4.55 4.61 14.27
CA TRP A 120 4.15 5.81 15.00
C TRP A 120 2.88 5.56 15.82
N LYS A 121 1.84 5.00 15.17
CA LYS A 121 0.54 4.68 15.77
C LYS A 121 0.66 3.74 16.97
N ILE A 122 1.54 2.73 16.91
CA ILE A 122 1.76 1.77 18.02
C ILE A 122 2.79 2.26 19.05
N GLY A 123 3.27 3.50 18.94
CA GLY A 123 4.21 4.10 19.91
C GLY A 123 5.66 3.63 19.78
N ASN A 124 6.01 2.86 18.74
CA ASN A 124 7.40 2.52 18.44
C ASN A 124 8.09 3.71 17.74
N LYS A 125 8.33 4.78 18.51
CA LYS A 125 8.86 6.06 18.01
C LYS A 125 10.20 5.91 17.29
N GLN A 126 11.08 5.04 17.80
CA GLN A 126 12.41 4.84 17.20
C GLN A 126 12.29 4.31 15.76
N ALA A 127 11.55 3.21 15.57
CA ALA A 127 11.33 2.65 14.23
C ALA A 127 10.56 3.62 13.32
N ALA A 128 9.57 4.33 13.87
CA ALA A 128 8.81 5.34 13.13
C ALA A 128 9.73 6.43 12.54
N ILE A 129 10.66 6.96 13.34
CA ILE A 129 11.62 7.98 12.91
C ILE A 129 12.56 7.41 11.84
N GLU A 130 13.09 6.21 12.03
CA GLU A 130 14.00 5.57 11.06
C GLU A 130 13.33 5.39 9.70
N TYR A 131 12.11 4.85 9.67
CA TYR A 131 11.34 4.69 8.44
C TYR A 131 10.92 6.03 7.86
N ALA A 132 10.52 7.02 8.67
CA ALA A 132 10.17 8.35 8.20
C ALA A 132 11.36 9.04 7.51
N GLN A 133 12.58 8.93 8.08
CA GLN A 133 13.79 9.45 7.47
C GLN A 133 14.08 8.75 6.13
N LYS A 134 13.94 7.41 6.07
CA LYS A 134 14.14 6.65 4.84
C LYS A 134 13.12 7.04 3.77
N ALA A 135 11.84 7.13 4.11
CA ALA A 135 10.78 7.56 3.21
C ALA A 135 11.05 8.96 2.64
N LYS A 136 11.44 9.91 3.49
CA LYS A 136 11.80 11.28 3.07
C LYS A 136 13.00 11.32 2.14
N ARG A 137 14.06 10.54 2.43
CA ARG A 137 15.23 10.40 1.52
C ARG A 137 14.86 9.82 0.15
N LEU A 138 13.87 8.93 0.12
CA LEU A 138 13.32 8.36 -1.12
C LEU A 138 12.31 9.29 -1.82
N GLY A 139 12.13 10.53 -1.33
CA GLY A 139 11.29 11.53 -1.97
C GLY A 139 9.82 11.54 -1.54
N LYS A 140 9.43 10.77 -0.50
CA LYS A 140 8.07 10.84 0.03
C LYS A 140 7.79 12.25 0.55
N LYS A 141 6.73 12.85 0.04
CA LYS A 141 6.11 14.07 0.59
C LYS A 141 4.88 13.65 1.39
N SER A 142 4.88 13.88 2.70
CA SER A 142 3.78 13.57 3.61
C SER A 142 3.90 14.42 4.87
N GLU A 143 2.82 15.12 5.23
CA GLU A 143 2.75 15.94 6.44
C GLU A 143 2.99 15.11 7.70
N LEU A 144 2.48 13.88 7.73
CA LEU A 144 2.71 12.95 8.85
C LEU A 144 4.19 12.60 8.98
N ILE A 145 4.86 12.28 7.87
CA ILE A 145 6.29 11.97 7.86
C ILE A 145 7.10 13.16 8.36
N ASP A 146 6.76 14.37 7.92
CA ASP A 146 7.41 15.59 8.40
C ASP A 146 7.13 15.86 9.89
N ALA A 147 5.93 15.56 10.38
CA ALA A 147 5.56 15.69 11.79
C ALA A 147 6.35 14.71 12.69
N ILE A 148 6.44 13.44 12.31
CA ILE A 148 7.23 12.41 13.03
C ILE A 148 8.68 12.89 13.18
N LEU A 149 9.27 13.40 12.10
CA LEU A 149 10.65 13.88 12.11
C LEU A 149 10.83 15.15 12.94
N LYS A 150 9.86 16.08 12.92
CA LYS A 150 9.91 17.28 13.75
C LYS A 150 9.87 16.95 15.24
N GLU A 151 9.03 16.00 15.66
CA GLU A 151 8.95 15.58 17.07
C GLU A 151 10.28 14.97 17.53
N SER A 152 10.97 14.23 16.67
CA SER A 152 12.29 13.66 16.98
C SER A 152 13.35 14.72 17.30
N VAL A 153 13.34 15.84 16.59
CA VAL A 153 14.30 16.94 16.80
C VAL A 153 14.03 17.62 18.14
N ASN A 154 12.76 17.90 18.45
CA ASN A 154 12.38 18.54 19.71
C ASN A 154 12.74 17.66 20.92
N ALA A 155 12.52 16.35 20.83
CA ALA A 155 12.87 15.41 21.89
C ALA A 155 14.38 15.37 22.20
N ASN A 156 15.23 15.61 21.21
CA ASN A 156 16.69 15.64 21.40
C ASN A 156 17.18 16.97 22.01
N LEU A 157 16.50 18.09 21.73
CA LEU A 157 16.84 19.39 22.32
C LEU A 157 16.56 19.43 23.82
N HIS A 158 15.50 18.75 24.29
CA HIS A 158 15.17 18.68 25.72
C HIS A 158 16.02 17.70 26.54
N LYS A 159 16.72 16.75 25.89
CA LYS A 159 17.62 15.80 26.57
C LYS A 159 19.03 16.34 26.81
N ASN A 160 19.39 17.45 26.15
CA ASN A 160 20.73 18.05 26.18
C ASN A 160 20.80 19.34 27.01
N ASN A 161 19.75 19.66 27.79
CA ASN A 161 19.70 20.74 28.79
C ASN A 161 19.50 20.16 30.19
#